data_AF-A0A956ANH4-F1
#
_entry.id   AF-A0A956ANH4-F1
#
_cell.length_a   1.000
_cell.length_b   1.000
_cell.length_c   1.000
_cell.angle_alpha   90.00
_cell.angle_beta   90.00
_cell.angle_gamma   90.00
#
_symmetry.space_group_name_H-M   'P 1'
#
loop_
_entity.id
_entity.type
_entity.pdbx_description
1 polymer ?
#
loop_
_entity_poly.entity_id
_entity_poly.type
_entity_poly.pdbx_seq_one_letter_code
_entity_poly.pdbx_strand_id
1 'polypeptide(L)'
;MSVAALPLCAPLVALALFAQGCGGPDVGPSQAAQSGEQAPSSEPGTEGEPAPGGSPAAPVDMGVSLPRAPGHLAPSHVEVQGSLPLSPEALAEFSRTDDCASCHADVAAHWATSAHARSSFDNPFYRASVERFRAARGAEASRFCAGCHDPALLFSGAIDQPSVPADATAAVGIPCRLCHGVTEARSDGNGSYTWSAAPIPLPDPAVPAQVEAHRARVATDVLRSAALCGACHRSFAGPEIGSPHHFNGIDDLGAFGTSAFGGAGGESLDDDPTPSTCRGCHMPRAAASHDMAAEDGSIASHRFAGAHLGLTTSQAQHDAVRARLADTVRIDIPVGTVDGQPRIPLDGAAMRSGARLTLDVVVRSLGVGHRFPGGTRDLQDTFVELRLTDAQGHLVAEAGTEHEAGGDDPSAFVFRAVPLDSEGLPEALHDVHDFLVGGFDRTLPSRDATVVRYEVTLPRLTRAAWPLQVEARLRYRRHPMAFSRIACEASRRADGRAFAALRSDGVDPCTPEPVVDLAHARVYVGPGARERAGEGGASAPLAQRLHDHALGLSHELQEHLDDVRPSVEAALRAAGAD
;
A
#
# COMPACT_ATOMS: atom_id res chain seq x y z
N MET A 1 2.95 -27.83 -12.89
CA MET A 1 3.21 -28.29 -11.50
C MET A 1 3.25 -27.04 -10.65
N SER A 2 2.46 -26.98 -9.56
CA SER A 2 2.40 -25.81 -8.69
C SER A 2 3.72 -25.64 -7.94
N VAL A 3 4.32 -24.46 -8.02
CA VAL A 3 5.52 -24.07 -7.26
C VAL A 3 5.04 -23.52 -5.91
N ALA A 4 5.62 -23.98 -4.80
CA ALA A 4 5.23 -23.51 -3.47
C ALA A 4 6.09 -22.30 -3.06
N ALA A 5 5.46 -21.26 -2.51
CA ALA A 5 6.15 -20.20 -1.79
C ALA A 5 6.53 -20.72 -0.40
N LEU A 6 7.82 -20.67 -0.05
CA LEU A 6 8.29 -21.06 1.28
C LEU A 6 8.38 -19.81 2.17
N PRO A 7 7.61 -19.70 3.27
CA PRO A 7 7.88 -18.68 4.27
C PRO A 7 9.14 -19.09 5.06
N LEU A 8 10.07 -18.15 5.29
CA LEU A 8 11.32 -18.38 6.02
C LEU A 8 11.16 -18.56 7.55
N CYS A 9 9.94 -18.73 8.07
CA CYS A 9 9.68 -18.92 9.50
C CYS A 9 8.56 -19.95 9.78
N ALA A 10 8.92 -21.22 10.00
CA ALA A 10 8.27 -22.17 10.94
C ALA A 10 8.92 -23.57 10.88
N PRO A 11 9.01 -24.31 12.00
CA PRO A 11 9.62 -25.65 12.04
C PRO A 11 8.74 -26.69 11.33
N LEU A 12 9.40 -27.71 10.77
CA LEU A 12 8.84 -28.88 10.11
C LEU A 12 7.60 -29.47 10.82
N VAL A 13 6.48 -29.53 10.11
CA VAL A 13 5.47 -30.59 10.30
C VAL A 13 5.20 -31.22 8.94
N ALA A 14 5.73 -32.43 8.75
CA ALA A 14 5.48 -33.26 7.60
C ALA A 14 4.04 -33.80 7.65
N LEU A 15 3.30 -33.70 6.54
CA LEU A 15 2.04 -34.41 6.34
C LEU A 15 2.35 -35.91 6.11
N ALA A 16 1.83 -36.79 6.96
CA ALA A 16 1.79 -38.23 6.71
C ALA A 16 0.36 -38.75 6.85
N LEU A 17 0.00 -39.59 5.88
CA LEU A 17 -1.29 -40.24 5.69
C LEU A 17 -1.73 -41.12 6.89
N PHE A 18 -3.05 -41.22 7.04
CA PHE A 18 -3.76 -42.15 7.91
C PHE A 18 -3.27 -43.60 7.80
N ALA A 19 -2.90 -44.21 8.94
CA ALA A 19 -3.10 -45.63 9.23
C ALA A 19 -3.07 -45.87 10.76
N GLN A 20 -4.03 -46.68 11.24
CA GLN A 20 -4.24 -47.07 12.63
C GLN A 20 -3.20 -48.10 13.13
N GLY A 21 -2.87 -48.09 14.44
CA GLY A 21 -2.39 -49.29 15.14
C GLY A 21 -1.34 -49.11 16.26
N CYS A 22 -1.82 -49.16 17.50
CA CYS A 22 -1.26 -49.68 18.77
C CYS A 22 0.26 -49.77 19.08
N GLY A 23 0.64 -49.30 20.29
CA GLY A 23 1.62 -49.95 21.18
C GLY A 23 2.79 -49.07 21.68
N GLY A 24 2.88 -48.80 22.99
CA GLY A 24 4.07 -48.21 23.66
C GLY A 24 5.20 -49.24 23.88
N PRO A 25 6.21 -49.04 24.77
CA PRO A 25 6.41 -47.95 25.75
C PRO A 25 7.85 -47.34 25.82
N ASP A 26 7.99 -46.33 26.70
CA ASP A 26 9.14 -45.75 27.43
C ASP A 26 10.59 -46.08 27.05
N VAL A 27 11.40 -45.02 26.87
CA VAL A 27 12.87 -45.05 27.03
C VAL A 27 13.36 -43.75 27.69
N GLY A 28 13.97 -43.86 28.87
CA GLY A 28 14.59 -42.75 29.62
C GLY A 28 15.94 -42.28 29.04
N PRO A 29 16.45 -41.11 29.44
CA PRO A 29 17.66 -40.55 28.85
C PRO A 29 18.95 -41.13 29.46
N SER A 30 19.81 -41.64 28.59
CA SER A 30 21.19 -42.04 28.89
C SER A 30 22.15 -40.85 28.79
N GLN A 31 23.10 -40.83 29.71
CA GLN A 31 24.18 -39.88 29.91
C GLN A 31 25.11 -39.78 28.68
N ALA A 32 25.60 -38.57 28.39
CA ALA A 32 26.73 -38.33 27.50
C ALA A 32 27.86 -37.65 28.28
N ALA A 33 29.06 -38.20 28.06
CA ALA A 33 30.28 -37.99 28.80
C ALA A 33 30.99 -36.66 28.49
N GLN A 34 31.76 -36.19 29.48
CA GLN A 34 32.63 -35.03 29.43
C GLN A 34 34.04 -35.38 28.93
N SER A 35 34.60 -34.50 28.10
CA SER A 35 36.03 -34.21 27.93
C SER A 35 36.09 -32.74 27.46
N GLY A 36 36.74 -31.77 28.08
CA GLY A 36 37.83 -31.79 29.03
C GLY A 36 39.04 -31.10 28.40
N GLU A 37 39.06 -29.76 28.31
CA GLU A 37 40.30 -29.00 28.11
C GLU A 37 40.19 -27.60 28.73
N GLN A 38 41.27 -27.17 29.38
CA GLN A 38 41.33 -26.20 30.47
C GLN A 38 41.56 -24.75 29.98
N ALA A 39 40.99 -23.79 30.71
CA ALA A 39 41.40 -22.38 30.73
C ALA A 39 41.57 -21.90 32.20
N PRO A 40 42.45 -20.92 32.48
CA PRO A 40 43.09 -20.78 33.78
C PRO A 40 42.27 -20.03 34.84
N SER A 41 42.63 -20.32 36.08
CA SER A 41 42.07 -19.93 37.37
C SER A 41 42.03 -18.44 37.69
N SER A 42 40.88 -17.97 38.17
CA SER A 42 40.74 -16.80 39.06
C SER A 42 39.82 -17.18 40.23
N GLU A 43 40.19 -16.73 41.43
CA GLU A 43 39.62 -17.13 42.73
C GLU A 43 38.08 -16.92 42.85
N PRO A 44 37.38 -17.77 43.63
CA PRO A 44 35.94 -17.65 43.82
C PRO A 44 35.59 -16.45 44.70
N GLY A 45 35.00 -15.43 44.10
CA GLY A 45 34.25 -14.41 44.82
C GLY A 45 33.02 -15.04 45.48
N THR A 46 32.76 -14.68 46.74
CA THR A 46 31.57 -15.07 47.48
C THR A 46 30.31 -14.59 46.76
N GLU A 47 29.54 -15.52 46.19
CA GLU A 47 28.20 -15.26 45.67
C GLU A 47 27.29 -14.82 46.83
N GLY A 48 26.91 -13.55 46.83
CA GLY A 48 25.81 -13.07 47.67
C GLY A 48 24.49 -13.61 47.14
N GLU A 49 23.61 -14.03 48.05
CA GLU A 49 22.23 -14.43 47.73
C GLU A 49 21.54 -13.36 46.85
N PRO A 50 20.85 -13.75 45.77
CA PRO A 50 20.07 -12.81 44.98
C PRO A 50 18.97 -12.24 45.87
N ALA A 51 18.93 -10.91 45.98
CA ALA A 51 17.86 -10.21 46.69
C ALA A 51 16.50 -10.69 46.14
N PRO A 52 15.49 -10.90 47.01
CA PRO A 52 14.17 -11.31 46.57
C PRO A 52 13.64 -10.29 45.58
N GLY A 53 13.43 -10.74 44.34
CA GLY A 53 12.92 -9.91 43.26
C GLY A 53 11.62 -9.25 43.68
N GLY A 54 11.60 -7.92 43.74
CA GLY A 54 10.38 -7.16 43.93
C GLY A 54 9.39 -7.55 42.83
N SER A 55 8.12 -7.77 43.21
CA SER A 55 7.05 -7.93 42.23
C SER A 55 7.14 -6.80 41.21
N PRO A 56 7.03 -7.09 39.89
CA PRO A 56 7.01 -6.04 38.89
C PRO A 56 5.92 -5.04 39.28
N ALA A 57 6.27 -3.75 39.24
CA ALA A 57 5.30 -2.68 39.48
C ALA A 57 4.09 -2.93 38.58
N ALA A 58 2.88 -2.73 39.12
CA ALA A 58 1.68 -2.78 38.32
C ALA A 58 1.88 -1.89 37.07
N PRO A 59 1.43 -2.32 35.87
CA PRO A 59 1.56 -1.51 34.67
C PRO A 59 1.04 -0.11 34.97
N VAL A 60 1.88 0.90 34.78
CA VAL A 60 1.42 2.28 34.81
C VAL A 60 0.46 2.40 33.64
N ASP A 61 -0.82 2.64 33.92
CA ASP A 61 -1.77 3.05 32.89
C ASP A 61 -1.30 4.41 32.38
N MET A 62 -0.49 4.37 31.33
CA MET A 62 0.02 5.55 30.67
C MET A 62 -1.07 6.25 29.85
N GLY A 63 -2.32 5.75 29.89
CA GLY A 63 -3.50 6.33 29.26
C GLY A 63 -3.20 6.85 27.87
N VAL A 64 -3.33 6.00 26.83
CA VAL A 64 -3.12 6.46 25.45
C VAL A 64 -4.07 7.63 25.20
N SER A 65 -3.49 8.83 25.16
CA SER A 65 -4.23 10.07 24.98
C SER A 65 -4.03 10.52 23.55
N LEU A 66 -5.14 10.80 22.88
CA LEU A 66 -5.10 11.53 21.63
C LEU A 66 -4.36 12.86 21.87
N PRO A 67 -3.63 13.38 20.88
CA PRO A 67 -2.96 14.67 20.99
C PRO A 67 -3.90 15.82 21.41
N ARG A 68 -5.21 15.64 21.20
CA ARG A 68 -6.28 16.56 21.62
C ARG A 68 -7.50 15.81 22.14
N ALA A 69 -8.28 16.50 22.97
CA ALA A 69 -9.59 16.02 23.36
C ALA A 69 -10.54 15.96 22.14
N PRO A 70 -11.49 15.01 22.12
CA PRO A 70 -12.48 14.91 21.05
C PRO A 70 -13.26 16.22 20.86
N GLY A 71 -13.41 16.66 19.61
CA GLY A 71 -14.18 17.84 19.23
C GLY A 71 -15.67 17.54 19.02
N HIS A 72 -16.44 18.56 18.59
CA HIS A 72 -17.88 18.42 18.31
C HIS A 72 -18.23 17.41 17.21
N LEU A 73 -17.28 17.11 16.32
CA LEU A 73 -17.43 16.17 15.21
C LEU A 73 -16.74 14.84 15.46
N ALA A 74 -16.32 14.56 16.71
CA ALA A 74 -15.74 13.28 17.08
C ALA A 74 -16.64 12.10 16.65
N PRO A 75 -16.06 10.96 16.24
CA PRO A 75 -14.62 10.62 16.22
C PRO A 75 -13.77 11.30 15.14
N SER A 76 -14.34 12.13 14.27
CA SER A 76 -13.54 12.97 13.39
C SER A 76 -12.79 14.05 14.15
N HIS A 77 -11.57 14.37 13.71
CA HIS A 77 -10.76 15.47 14.23
C HIS A 77 -10.99 16.80 13.50
N VAL A 78 -12.02 16.88 12.65
CA VAL A 78 -12.37 18.10 11.92
C VAL A 78 -12.88 19.15 12.91
N GLU A 79 -12.35 20.37 12.77
CA GLU A 79 -12.84 21.55 13.45
C GLU A 79 -13.45 22.51 12.41
N VAL A 80 -14.59 23.14 12.72
CA VAL A 80 -15.22 24.12 11.83
C VAL A 80 -15.28 25.48 12.51
N GLN A 81 -14.72 26.49 11.85
CA GLN A 81 -14.89 27.90 12.23
C GLN A 81 -16.17 28.43 11.59
N GLY A 82 -17.28 28.27 12.30
CA GLY A 82 -18.60 28.66 11.83
C GLY A 82 -19.70 27.91 12.60
N SER A 83 -20.94 28.12 12.20
CA SER A 83 -22.08 27.38 12.74
C SER A 83 -22.27 26.07 11.99
N LEU A 84 -22.50 24.99 12.74
CA LEU A 84 -22.95 23.70 12.23
C LEU A 84 -24.32 23.35 12.84
N PRO A 85 -25.18 22.60 12.13
CA PRO A 85 -25.03 22.20 10.73
C PRO A 85 -25.08 23.42 9.79
N LEU A 86 -24.49 23.30 8.60
CA LEU A 86 -24.58 24.34 7.57
C LEU A 86 -26.04 24.56 7.18
N SER A 87 -26.42 25.82 6.93
CA SER A 87 -27.73 26.11 6.34
C SER A 87 -27.82 25.50 4.92
N PRO A 88 -29.02 25.26 4.38
CA PRO A 88 -29.18 24.76 3.01
C PRO A 88 -28.43 25.61 1.98
N GLU A 89 -28.42 26.93 2.14
CA GLU A 89 -27.71 27.86 1.26
C GLU A 89 -26.18 27.72 1.39
N ALA A 90 -25.67 27.63 2.62
CA ALA A 90 -24.24 27.45 2.86
C ALA A 90 -23.75 26.07 2.41
N LEU A 91 -24.57 25.02 2.54
CA LEU A 91 -24.27 23.68 2.05
C LEU A 91 -24.28 23.64 0.51
N ALA A 92 -25.26 24.29 -0.12
CA ALA A 92 -25.29 24.45 -1.57
C ALA A 92 -24.04 25.20 -2.05
N GLU A 93 -23.66 26.29 -1.37
CA GLU A 93 -22.42 26.99 -1.67
C GLU A 93 -21.21 26.06 -1.52
N PHE A 94 -21.03 25.39 -0.38
CA PHE A 94 -19.94 24.43 -0.15
C PHE A 94 -19.80 23.39 -1.26
N SER A 95 -20.93 22.87 -1.75
CA SER A 95 -20.99 21.76 -2.71
C SER A 95 -20.82 22.20 -4.17
N ARG A 96 -21.07 23.47 -4.50
CA ARG A 96 -21.00 23.97 -5.88
C ARG A 96 -19.57 24.07 -6.39
N THR A 97 -19.32 23.51 -7.56
CA THR A 97 -18.03 23.61 -8.29
C THR A 97 -18.10 24.48 -9.54
N ASP A 98 -19.29 24.68 -10.12
CA ASP A 98 -19.49 25.47 -11.34
C ASP A 98 -19.03 26.93 -11.18
N ASP A 99 -19.21 27.50 -9.98
CA ASP A 99 -18.70 28.84 -9.63
C ASP A 99 -17.18 28.93 -9.91
N CYS A 100 -16.43 27.91 -9.52
CA CYS A 100 -14.98 27.83 -9.71
C CYS A 100 -14.62 27.52 -11.16
N ALA A 101 -15.37 26.61 -11.81
CA ALA A 101 -15.12 26.18 -13.18
C ALA A 101 -15.24 27.32 -14.20
N SER A 102 -15.98 28.39 -13.87
CA SER A 102 -16.09 29.59 -14.71
C SER A 102 -14.74 30.27 -15.04
N CYS A 103 -13.78 30.21 -14.11
CA CYS A 103 -12.42 30.74 -14.27
C CYS A 103 -11.33 29.65 -14.26
N HIS A 104 -11.64 28.50 -13.66
CA HIS A 104 -10.72 27.37 -13.44
C HIS A 104 -11.19 26.09 -14.13
N ALA A 105 -11.54 26.21 -15.42
CA ALA A 105 -12.16 25.12 -16.19
C ALA A 105 -11.26 23.87 -16.27
N ASP A 106 -9.95 24.06 -16.49
CA ASP A 106 -9.00 22.94 -16.58
C ASP A 106 -8.84 22.26 -15.21
N VAL A 107 -8.70 23.02 -14.11
CA VAL A 107 -8.67 22.46 -12.74
C VAL A 107 -9.96 21.70 -12.41
N ALA A 108 -11.12 22.27 -12.70
CA ALA A 108 -12.41 21.63 -12.44
C ALA A 108 -12.57 20.32 -13.22
N ALA A 109 -12.15 20.29 -14.49
CA ALA A 109 -12.15 19.09 -15.30
C ALA A 109 -11.20 18.01 -14.75
N HIS A 110 -10.03 18.40 -14.23
CA HIS A 110 -9.10 17.49 -13.57
C HIS A 110 -9.70 16.87 -12.30
N TRP A 111 -10.31 17.69 -11.46
CA TRP A 111 -10.93 17.27 -10.20
C TRP A 111 -12.12 16.34 -10.45
N ALA A 112 -13.00 16.66 -11.40
CA ALA A 112 -14.25 15.93 -11.63
C ALA A 112 -14.07 14.42 -11.92
N THR A 113 -12.89 14.01 -12.41
CA THR A 113 -12.54 12.61 -12.69
C THR A 113 -11.65 11.97 -11.62
N SER A 114 -11.32 12.70 -10.55
CA SER A 114 -10.42 12.24 -9.49
C SER A 114 -11.15 11.36 -8.46
N ALA A 115 -10.38 10.61 -7.67
CA ALA A 115 -10.91 9.89 -6.51
C ALA A 115 -11.42 10.85 -5.41
N HIS A 116 -10.93 12.09 -5.35
CA HIS A 116 -11.44 13.12 -4.42
C HIS A 116 -12.86 13.56 -4.76
N ALA A 117 -13.19 13.72 -6.05
CA ALA A 117 -14.57 14.00 -6.46
C ALA A 117 -15.52 12.81 -6.24
N ARG A 118 -14.96 11.61 -6.02
CA ARG A 118 -15.65 10.33 -5.82
C ARG A 118 -15.24 9.70 -4.50
N SER A 119 -15.15 10.52 -3.45
CA SER A 119 -14.81 10.03 -2.12
C SER A 119 -16.04 9.65 -1.30
N SER A 120 -17.24 10.00 -1.75
CA SER A 120 -18.48 9.86 -0.97
C SER A 120 -19.28 8.61 -1.37
N PHE A 121 -20.57 8.56 -1.04
CA PHE A 121 -21.44 7.39 -1.26
C PHE A 121 -21.68 7.06 -2.75
N ASP A 122 -21.28 7.96 -3.66
CA ASP A 122 -21.22 7.72 -5.10
C ASP A 122 -20.07 6.77 -5.50
N ASN A 123 -19.09 6.57 -4.62
CA ASN A 123 -18.07 5.53 -4.76
C ASN A 123 -18.57 4.20 -4.18
N PRO A 124 -18.79 3.19 -5.02
CA PRO A 124 -19.40 1.94 -4.58
C PRO A 124 -18.52 1.12 -3.62
N PHE A 125 -17.19 1.24 -3.72
CA PHE A 125 -16.25 0.52 -2.87
C PHE A 125 -16.23 1.14 -1.47
N TYR A 126 -16.11 2.46 -1.39
CA TYR A 126 -16.20 3.19 -0.12
C TYR A 126 -17.57 2.99 0.53
N ARG A 127 -18.66 3.15 -0.23
CA ARG A 127 -20.02 2.98 0.27
C ARG A 127 -20.20 1.62 0.94
N ALA A 128 -19.73 0.55 0.29
CA ALA A 128 -19.85 -0.80 0.84
C ALA A 128 -19.15 -0.95 2.20
N SER A 129 -17.99 -0.32 2.38
CA SER A 129 -17.28 -0.30 3.67
C SER A 129 -18.02 0.56 4.71
N VAL A 130 -18.38 1.81 4.39
CA VAL A 130 -19.02 2.70 5.37
C VAL A 130 -20.42 2.23 5.77
N GLU A 131 -21.18 1.59 4.87
CA GLU A 131 -22.49 1.01 5.21
C GLU A 131 -22.35 -0.16 6.19
N ARG A 132 -21.35 -1.03 6.01
CA ARG A 132 -21.04 -2.11 6.97
C ARG A 132 -20.62 -1.53 8.32
N PHE A 133 -19.71 -0.56 8.29
CA PHE A 133 -19.26 0.14 9.50
C PHE A 133 -20.44 0.76 10.25
N ARG A 134 -21.35 1.45 9.56
CA ARG A 134 -22.55 2.05 10.15
C ARG A 134 -23.51 1.01 10.73
N ALA A 135 -23.65 -0.14 10.07
CA ALA A 135 -24.46 -1.24 10.59
C ALA A 135 -23.89 -1.82 11.90
N ALA A 136 -22.56 -1.88 12.02
CA ALA A 136 -21.86 -2.41 13.19
C ALA A 136 -21.71 -1.39 14.34
N ARG A 137 -21.40 -0.13 14.01
CA ARG A 137 -20.96 0.90 14.97
C ARG A 137 -21.93 2.07 15.13
N GLY A 138 -22.94 2.17 14.27
CA GLY A 138 -23.93 3.25 14.26
C GLY A 138 -23.52 4.46 13.41
N ALA A 139 -24.50 5.35 13.18
CA ALA A 139 -24.34 6.50 12.29
C ALA A 139 -23.32 7.52 12.81
N GLU A 140 -23.36 7.86 14.10
CA GLU A 140 -22.46 8.86 14.70
C GLU A 140 -20.98 8.45 14.63
N ALA A 141 -20.67 7.17 14.85
CA ALA A 141 -19.31 6.67 14.72
C ALA A 141 -18.74 6.87 13.30
N SER A 142 -19.60 6.90 12.27
CA SER A 142 -19.15 7.08 10.88
C SER A 142 -18.68 8.49 10.54
N ARG A 143 -18.78 9.45 11.48
CA ARG A 143 -18.06 10.73 11.38
C ARG A 143 -16.55 10.51 11.17
N PHE A 144 -15.99 9.43 11.72
CA PHE A 144 -14.61 8.98 11.47
C PHE A 144 -14.28 8.94 9.97
N CYS A 145 -15.16 8.30 9.18
CA CYS A 145 -15.02 8.24 7.73
C CYS A 145 -15.32 9.62 7.09
N ALA A 146 -16.40 10.26 7.54
CA ALA A 146 -16.93 11.47 6.92
C ALA A 146 -15.99 12.69 7.00
N GLY A 147 -15.09 12.73 7.99
CA GLY A 147 -14.05 13.77 8.07
C GLY A 147 -13.13 13.83 6.85
N CYS A 148 -12.91 12.68 6.21
CA CYS A 148 -12.01 12.53 5.06
C CYS A 148 -12.75 12.21 3.75
N HIS A 149 -13.95 11.64 3.81
CA HIS A 149 -14.70 11.14 2.65
C HIS A 149 -15.97 11.94 2.34
N ASP A 150 -16.71 12.36 3.37
CA ASP A 150 -18.07 12.91 3.26
C ASP A 150 -18.25 14.27 3.97
N PRO A 151 -17.40 15.28 3.75
CA PRO A 151 -17.46 16.53 4.48
C PRO A 151 -18.82 17.26 4.31
N ALA A 152 -19.48 17.13 3.15
CA ALA A 152 -20.82 17.68 2.94
C ALA A 152 -21.88 17.03 3.85
N LEU A 153 -21.83 15.70 4.02
CA LEU A 153 -22.71 14.97 4.92
C LEU A 153 -22.37 15.24 6.39
N LEU A 154 -21.08 15.41 6.70
CA LEU A 154 -20.60 15.77 8.04
C LEU A 154 -21.10 17.16 8.44
N PHE A 155 -20.89 18.16 7.59
CA PHE A 155 -21.23 19.55 7.90
C PHE A 155 -22.73 19.84 7.86
N SER A 156 -23.52 19.04 7.15
CA SER A 156 -24.99 19.12 7.19
C SER A 156 -25.62 18.34 8.34
N GLY A 157 -24.87 17.46 9.02
CA GLY A 157 -25.41 16.50 9.98
C GLY A 157 -26.19 15.35 9.36
N ALA A 158 -26.20 15.23 8.02
CA ALA A 158 -26.84 14.14 7.31
C ALA A 158 -26.17 12.78 7.61
N ILE A 159 -24.86 12.79 7.90
CA ILE A 159 -24.13 11.57 8.28
C ILE A 159 -24.66 10.97 9.59
N ASP A 160 -25.21 11.77 10.50
CA ASP A 160 -25.70 11.31 11.80
C ASP A 160 -27.08 10.66 11.73
N GLN A 161 -27.77 10.80 10.59
CA GLN A 161 -29.07 10.18 10.38
C GLN A 161 -28.94 8.66 10.25
N PRO A 162 -29.96 7.86 10.62
CA PRO A 162 -29.91 6.40 10.47
C PRO A 162 -29.60 5.96 9.03
N SER A 163 -30.16 6.67 8.05
CA SER A 163 -29.91 6.46 6.63
C SER A 163 -29.42 7.75 5.98
N VAL A 164 -28.37 7.64 5.17
CA VAL A 164 -27.93 8.73 4.29
C VAL A 164 -28.85 8.81 3.07
N PRO A 165 -29.40 9.98 2.73
CA PRO A 165 -30.22 10.12 1.53
C PRO A 165 -29.34 10.00 0.28
N ALA A 166 -29.84 9.28 -0.74
CA ALA A 166 -29.23 9.24 -2.06
C ALA A 166 -29.60 10.50 -2.86
N ASP A 167 -29.06 11.64 -2.44
CA ASP A 167 -29.17 12.93 -3.12
C ASP A 167 -27.78 13.51 -3.45
N ALA A 168 -27.76 14.69 -4.08
CA ALA A 168 -26.52 15.33 -4.54
C ALA A 168 -25.48 15.54 -3.42
N THR A 169 -25.90 15.70 -2.16
CA THR A 169 -25.00 15.89 -1.01
C THR A 169 -24.10 14.67 -0.81
N ALA A 170 -24.60 13.47 -1.11
CA ALA A 170 -23.90 12.20 -0.98
C ALA A 170 -22.98 11.88 -2.18
N ALA A 171 -22.83 12.82 -3.12
CA ALA A 171 -21.95 12.73 -4.28
C ALA A 171 -21.01 13.95 -4.43
N VAL A 172 -20.89 14.77 -3.39
CA VAL A 172 -20.02 15.98 -3.41
C VAL A 172 -18.54 15.61 -3.34
N GLY A 173 -18.21 14.54 -2.61
CA GLY A 173 -16.84 14.13 -2.33
C GLY A 173 -16.06 15.21 -1.57
N ILE A 174 -14.83 15.47 -2.01
CA ILE A 174 -13.93 16.53 -1.52
C ILE A 174 -13.97 17.70 -2.51
N PRO A 175 -14.83 18.72 -2.32
CA PRO A 175 -15.00 19.81 -3.26
C PRO A 175 -13.87 20.84 -3.12
N CYS A 176 -13.74 21.74 -4.11
CA CYS A 176 -12.75 22.82 -4.11
C CYS A 176 -12.76 23.63 -2.80
N ARG A 177 -13.97 23.96 -2.31
CA ARG A 177 -14.18 24.76 -1.10
C ARG A 177 -13.74 24.05 0.18
N LEU A 178 -13.56 22.72 0.18
CA LEU A 178 -12.98 22.04 1.35
C LEU A 178 -11.50 22.40 1.45
N CYS A 179 -10.66 21.94 0.51
CA CYS A 179 -9.21 22.15 0.59
C CYS A 179 -8.85 23.64 0.61
N HIS A 180 -9.44 24.45 -0.28
CA HIS A 180 -9.19 25.89 -0.32
C HIS A 180 -9.85 26.67 0.84
N GLY A 181 -10.69 26.00 1.64
CA GLY A 181 -11.29 26.55 2.85
C GLY A 181 -10.55 26.21 4.15
N VAL A 182 -9.56 25.30 4.10
CA VAL A 182 -8.76 24.91 5.27
C VAL A 182 -7.85 26.06 5.71
N THR A 183 -7.95 26.43 6.99
CA THR A 183 -7.13 27.47 7.62
C THR A 183 -5.98 26.91 8.43
N GLU A 184 -6.12 25.68 8.95
CA GLU A 184 -5.08 24.96 9.69
C GLU A 184 -5.17 23.46 9.39
N ALA A 185 -4.03 22.77 9.37
CA ALA A 185 -3.99 21.31 9.24
C ALA A 185 -2.91 20.73 10.14
N ARG A 186 -3.13 19.51 10.62
CA ARG A 186 -2.26 18.79 11.54
C ARG A 186 -1.89 17.43 10.95
N SER A 187 -0.86 16.81 11.52
CA SER A 187 -0.28 15.55 11.02
C SER A 187 -0.69 14.31 11.83
N ASP A 188 -1.62 14.46 12.78
CA ASP A 188 -2.12 13.41 13.67
C ASP A 188 -3.20 12.52 13.01
N GLY A 189 -3.85 12.95 11.92
CA GLY A 189 -4.79 12.13 11.14
C GLY A 189 -6.24 12.11 11.65
N ASN A 190 -7.09 11.35 10.97
CA ASN A 190 -8.55 11.26 11.18
C ASN A 190 -9.35 12.55 10.89
N GLY A 191 -8.99 13.26 9.83
CA GLY A 191 -9.62 14.52 9.41
C GLY A 191 -9.11 15.72 10.19
N SER A 192 -7.85 15.73 10.62
CA SER A 192 -7.32 16.74 11.54
C SER A 192 -6.99 18.09 10.91
N TYR A 193 -8.01 18.73 10.37
CA TYR A 193 -7.96 20.08 9.80
C TYR A 193 -9.01 21.01 10.43
N THR A 194 -8.75 22.30 10.36
CA THR A 194 -9.70 23.35 10.72
C THR A 194 -10.18 24.01 9.43
N TRP A 195 -11.49 23.95 9.19
CA TRP A 195 -12.12 24.51 8.00
C TRP A 195 -12.93 25.76 8.34
N SER A 196 -12.79 26.81 7.52
CA SER A 196 -13.53 28.05 7.71
C SER A 196 -14.78 28.11 6.84
N ALA A 197 -15.93 28.27 7.51
CA ALA A 197 -17.22 28.50 6.85
C ALA A 197 -17.38 29.92 6.31
N ALA A 198 -16.37 30.78 6.47
CA ALA A 198 -16.39 32.12 5.88
C ALA A 198 -16.45 32.01 4.35
N PRO A 199 -17.33 32.79 3.69
CA PRO A 199 -17.50 32.75 2.24
C PRO A 199 -16.18 32.95 1.49
N ILE A 200 -16.09 32.34 0.30
CA ILE A 200 -14.99 32.60 -0.63
C ILE A 200 -15.49 33.65 -1.63
N PRO A 201 -14.93 34.87 -1.64
CA PRO A 201 -15.38 35.91 -2.56
C PRO A 201 -15.04 35.48 -3.99
N LEU A 202 -16.06 35.38 -4.85
CA LEU A 202 -15.87 35.14 -6.28
C LEU A 202 -15.53 36.48 -6.95
N PRO A 203 -14.36 36.61 -7.59
CA PRO A 203 -13.92 37.88 -8.15
C PRO A 203 -14.53 38.11 -9.54
N ASP A 204 -14.77 39.37 -9.89
CA ASP A 204 -14.75 39.81 -11.28
C ASP A 204 -13.27 39.78 -11.76
N PRO A 205 -12.91 38.94 -12.74
CA PRO A 205 -11.53 38.82 -13.21
C PRO A 205 -10.96 40.12 -13.79
N ALA A 206 -11.83 41.07 -14.19
CA ALA A 206 -11.42 42.39 -14.67
C ALA A 206 -11.05 43.36 -13.54
N VAL A 207 -11.28 43.00 -12.27
CA VAL A 207 -11.04 43.85 -11.10
C VAL A 207 -9.88 43.28 -10.26
N PRO A 208 -8.64 43.78 -10.42
CA PRO A 208 -7.46 43.20 -9.75
C PRO A 208 -7.56 43.09 -8.23
N ALA A 209 -8.19 44.06 -7.56
CA ALA A 209 -8.38 44.04 -6.12
C ALA A 209 -9.28 42.87 -5.65
N GLN A 210 -10.28 42.48 -6.45
CA GLN A 210 -11.13 41.34 -6.13
C GLN A 210 -10.37 40.02 -6.34
N VAL A 211 -9.58 39.92 -7.42
CA VAL A 211 -8.71 38.76 -7.69
C VAL A 211 -7.70 38.56 -6.56
N GLU A 212 -7.09 39.64 -6.07
CA GLU A 212 -6.14 39.55 -4.95
C GLU A 212 -6.83 39.11 -3.65
N ALA A 213 -8.02 39.65 -3.35
CA ALA A 213 -8.81 39.22 -2.19
C ALA A 213 -9.22 37.73 -2.28
N HIS A 214 -9.60 37.27 -3.47
CA HIS A 214 -9.87 35.86 -3.75
C HIS A 214 -8.62 35.01 -3.51
N ARG A 215 -7.48 35.39 -4.10
CA ARG A 215 -6.19 34.68 -3.95
C ARG A 215 -5.78 34.56 -2.48
N ALA A 216 -5.89 35.64 -1.72
CA ALA A 216 -5.58 35.63 -0.29
C ALA A 216 -6.46 34.66 0.50
N ARG A 217 -7.73 34.47 0.10
CA ARG A 217 -8.67 33.53 0.75
C ARG A 217 -8.43 32.07 0.38
N VAL A 218 -7.96 31.78 -0.85
CA VAL A 218 -7.89 30.41 -1.39
C VAL A 218 -6.47 29.87 -1.59
N ALA A 219 -5.42 30.67 -1.46
CA ALA A 219 -4.03 30.25 -1.69
C ALA A 219 -3.20 30.23 -0.39
N THR A 220 -3.80 29.70 0.68
CA THR A 220 -3.20 29.65 2.03
C THR A 220 -1.91 28.83 2.07
N ASP A 221 -1.03 29.11 3.03
CA ASP A 221 0.21 28.35 3.19
C ASP A 221 -0.03 26.90 3.60
N VAL A 222 -1.16 26.62 4.27
CA VAL A 222 -1.56 25.26 4.64
C VAL A 222 -1.74 24.37 3.40
N LEU A 223 -2.24 24.91 2.29
CA LEU A 223 -2.33 24.20 1.00
C LEU A 223 -0.98 23.71 0.48
N ARG A 224 0.12 24.32 0.91
CA ARG A 224 1.47 23.94 0.49
C ARG A 224 2.12 22.92 1.44
N SER A 225 1.50 22.63 2.57
CA SER A 225 2.03 21.75 3.61
C SER A 225 1.69 20.28 3.38
N ALA A 226 2.55 19.38 3.87
CA ALA A 226 2.25 17.94 3.93
C ALA A 226 1.14 17.62 4.94
N ALA A 227 0.96 18.46 5.97
CA ALA A 227 -0.06 18.30 7.00
C ALA A 227 -1.49 18.34 6.43
N LEU A 228 -1.75 19.16 5.40
CA LEU A 228 -3.05 19.15 4.73
C LEU A 228 -3.39 17.77 4.15
N CYS A 229 -2.42 17.14 3.49
CA CYS A 229 -2.60 15.80 2.91
C CYS A 229 -2.73 14.77 4.04
N GLY A 230 -1.86 14.86 5.05
CA GLY A 230 -1.82 13.96 6.20
C GLY A 230 -3.05 14.00 7.10
N ALA A 231 -3.82 15.10 7.10
CA ALA A 231 -5.08 15.16 7.81
C ALA A 231 -6.04 14.03 7.36
N CYS A 232 -5.96 13.60 6.10
CA CYS A 232 -6.76 12.49 5.56
C CYS A 232 -5.93 11.24 5.22
N HIS A 233 -4.69 11.41 4.75
CA HIS A 233 -3.77 10.31 4.38
C HIS A 233 -2.97 9.74 5.58
N ARG A 234 -3.40 10.09 6.78
CA ARG A 234 -3.09 9.38 8.01
C ARG A 234 -4.40 9.09 8.73
N SER A 235 -4.63 7.84 9.08
CA SER A 235 -5.82 7.41 9.80
C SER A 235 -5.52 6.22 10.68
N PHE A 236 -6.11 6.23 11.87
CA PHE A 236 -5.96 5.19 12.86
C PHE A 236 -7.33 4.84 13.48
N ALA A 237 -7.54 3.55 13.71
CA ALA A 237 -8.64 3.07 14.53
C ALA A 237 -8.34 3.30 16.00
N GLY A 238 -9.37 3.50 16.81
CA GLY A 238 -9.26 3.69 18.26
C GLY A 238 -10.57 3.34 18.98
N PRO A 239 -10.60 3.47 20.33
CA PRO A 239 -11.77 3.18 21.16
C PRO A 239 -13.05 3.91 20.71
N GLU A 240 -12.90 5.10 20.16
CA GLU A 240 -13.97 5.95 19.64
C GLU A 240 -14.73 5.34 18.46
N ILE A 241 -14.12 4.41 17.72
CA ILE A 241 -14.78 3.65 16.65
C ILE A 241 -14.99 2.17 16.97
N GLY A 242 -14.54 1.71 18.15
CA GLY A 242 -14.76 0.35 18.63
C GLY A 242 -13.54 -0.55 18.72
N SER A 243 -12.37 -0.11 18.27
CA SER A 243 -11.14 -0.87 18.46
C SER A 243 -10.62 -0.68 19.88
N PRO A 244 -10.21 -1.73 20.61
CA PRO A 244 -9.76 -1.59 22.00
C PRO A 244 -8.44 -0.82 22.15
N HIS A 245 -7.66 -0.67 21.07
CA HIS A 245 -6.38 0.02 21.05
C HIS A 245 -6.23 0.89 19.80
N HIS A 246 -5.22 1.75 19.78
CA HIS A 246 -4.94 2.55 18.59
C HIS A 246 -4.20 1.71 17.55
N PHE A 247 -4.76 1.62 16.35
CA PHE A 247 -4.16 0.90 15.22
C PHE A 247 -4.06 1.81 14.00
N ASN A 248 -2.86 2.04 13.49
CA ASN A 248 -2.65 2.84 12.29
C ASN A 248 -3.06 2.05 11.04
N GLY A 249 -4.23 2.36 10.47
CA GLY A 249 -4.67 1.78 9.20
C GLY A 249 -3.87 2.35 8.03
N ILE A 250 -3.80 3.69 7.95
CA ILE A 250 -3.11 4.44 6.89
C ILE A 250 -2.11 5.40 7.55
N ASP A 251 -0.86 5.40 7.07
CA ASP A 251 0.14 6.40 7.49
C ASP A 251 1.13 6.70 6.35
N ASP A 252 0.61 7.21 5.23
CA ASP A 252 1.43 7.60 4.09
C ASP A 252 2.33 8.81 4.46
N LEU A 253 1.84 9.70 5.34
CA LEU A 253 2.61 10.86 5.80
C LEU A 253 3.82 10.43 6.64
N GLY A 254 3.66 9.52 7.60
CA GLY A 254 4.76 9.00 8.41
C GLY A 254 5.81 8.31 7.54
N ALA A 255 5.38 7.41 6.65
CA ALA A 255 6.26 6.73 5.71
C ALA A 255 6.99 7.71 4.76
N PHE A 256 6.32 8.78 4.33
CA PHE A 256 6.93 9.82 3.52
C PHE A 256 7.99 10.62 4.29
N GLY A 257 7.69 11.02 5.52
CA GLY A 257 8.59 11.82 6.35
C GLY A 257 9.92 11.14 6.68
N THR A 258 9.98 9.81 6.65
CA THR A 258 11.21 9.03 6.85
C THR A 258 11.89 8.60 5.56
N SER A 259 11.40 9.04 4.39
CA SER A 259 11.96 8.69 3.09
C SER A 259 12.96 9.74 2.57
N ALA A 260 13.84 9.33 1.64
CA ALA A 260 14.69 10.25 0.90
C ALA A 260 13.89 11.31 0.12
N PHE A 261 12.70 10.96 -0.38
CA PHE A 261 11.80 11.93 -1.03
C PHE A 261 11.23 12.96 -0.03
N GLY A 262 11.04 12.58 1.23
CA GLY A 262 10.68 13.49 2.33
C GLY A 262 11.85 14.30 2.88
N GLY A 263 13.07 14.09 2.36
CA GLY A 263 14.29 14.74 2.81
C GLY A 263 15.00 14.04 3.98
N ALA A 264 14.55 12.85 4.38
CA ALA A 264 15.30 12.02 5.32
C ALA A 264 16.50 11.38 4.60
N GLY A 265 17.70 11.86 4.90
CA GLY A 265 18.93 11.32 4.34
C GLY A 265 19.35 10.02 5.03
N GLY A 266 19.86 9.08 4.24
CA GLY A 266 20.59 7.90 4.69
C GLY A 266 21.64 7.56 3.64
N GLU A 267 22.75 6.92 4.02
CA GLU A 267 23.73 6.45 3.04
C GLU A 267 23.09 5.33 2.20
N SER A 268 22.77 5.62 0.93
CA SER A 268 22.34 4.63 -0.06
C SER A 268 23.41 4.49 -1.14
N LEU A 269 23.55 3.30 -1.72
CA LEU A 269 24.39 3.08 -2.91
C LEU A 269 23.71 3.56 -4.20
N ASP A 270 22.43 3.87 -4.15
CA ASP A 270 21.72 4.46 -5.28
C ASP A 270 21.90 5.99 -5.31
N ASP A 271 21.67 6.59 -6.48
CA ASP A 271 21.52 8.05 -6.58
C ASP A 271 20.38 8.54 -5.67
N ASP A 272 20.69 9.55 -4.86
CA ASP A 272 19.70 10.22 -4.00
C ASP A 272 18.60 10.84 -4.87
N PRO A 273 17.32 10.51 -4.62
CA PRO A 273 16.24 11.16 -5.34
C PRO A 273 16.19 12.65 -4.96
N THR A 274 15.72 13.48 -5.88
CA THR A 274 15.41 14.86 -5.55
C THR A 274 14.28 14.89 -4.50
N PRO A 275 14.49 15.55 -3.34
CA PRO A 275 13.42 15.72 -2.36
C PRO A 275 12.19 16.36 -3.01
N SER A 276 11.00 15.92 -2.61
CA SER A 276 9.74 16.32 -3.20
C SER A 276 8.72 16.66 -2.12
N THR A 277 7.49 16.92 -2.54
CA THR A 277 6.33 17.08 -1.65
C THR A 277 5.19 16.21 -2.17
N CYS A 278 4.17 15.98 -1.34
CA CYS A 278 2.95 15.29 -1.76
C CYS A 278 2.39 15.89 -3.06
N ARG A 279 2.42 17.23 -3.19
CA ARG A 279 1.98 17.96 -4.39
C ARG A 279 2.93 17.81 -5.56
N GLY A 280 4.25 17.82 -5.31
CA GLY A 280 5.26 17.60 -6.35
C GLY A 280 5.04 16.28 -7.08
N CYS A 281 4.69 15.23 -6.32
CA CYS A 281 4.32 13.95 -6.90
C CYS A 281 2.86 13.93 -7.38
N HIS A 282 1.86 14.13 -6.52
CA HIS A 282 0.44 13.85 -6.85
C HIS A 282 -0.33 14.99 -7.55
N MET A 283 0.27 16.18 -7.66
CA MET A 283 -0.27 17.31 -8.42
C MET A 283 0.75 17.83 -9.44
N PRO A 284 1.26 16.97 -10.34
CA PRO A 284 2.29 17.37 -11.28
C PRO A 284 1.77 18.47 -12.21
N ARG A 285 2.68 19.26 -12.79
CA ARG A 285 2.32 20.30 -13.75
C ARG A 285 1.63 19.68 -14.96
N ALA A 286 0.48 20.22 -15.31
CA ALA A 286 -0.30 19.83 -16.49
C ALA A 286 -0.60 21.06 -17.33
N ALA A 287 -0.59 20.92 -18.65
CA ALA A 287 -0.95 22.00 -19.56
C ALA A 287 -2.38 22.49 -19.28
N ALA A 288 -2.55 23.81 -19.28
CA ALA A 288 -3.83 24.48 -19.13
C ALA A 288 -3.74 25.83 -19.83
N SER A 289 -4.50 25.96 -20.91
CA SER A 289 -4.43 27.14 -21.78
C SER A 289 -5.56 28.14 -21.51
N HIS A 290 -6.59 27.75 -20.77
CA HIS A 290 -7.77 28.58 -20.54
C HIS A 290 -8.07 28.81 -19.05
N ASP A 291 -7.24 28.25 -18.15
CA ASP A 291 -7.36 28.42 -16.71
C ASP A 291 -6.70 29.72 -16.25
N MET A 292 -7.42 30.54 -15.48
CA MET A 292 -6.91 31.81 -14.95
C MET A 292 -5.81 31.61 -13.88
N ALA A 293 -5.66 30.39 -13.34
CA ALA A 293 -4.56 30.02 -12.46
C ALA A 293 -3.32 29.49 -13.21
N ALA A 294 -3.32 29.49 -14.55
CA ALA A 294 -2.21 28.99 -15.33
C ALA A 294 -0.98 29.90 -15.19
N GLU A 295 0.15 29.29 -14.83
CA GLU A 295 1.48 29.92 -14.82
C GLU A 295 2.30 29.23 -15.91
N ASP A 296 2.83 30.01 -16.85
CA ASP A 296 3.55 29.50 -18.04
C ASP A 296 2.76 28.43 -18.82
N GLY A 297 1.45 28.63 -18.97
CA GLY A 297 0.55 27.72 -19.68
C GLY A 297 0.30 26.38 -18.99
N SER A 298 0.57 26.28 -17.69
CA SER A 298 0.33 25.06 -16.90
C SER A 298 -0.29 25.35 -15.53
N ILE A 299 -0.92 24.33 -14.95
CA ILE A 299 -1.48 24.33 -13.59
C ILE A 299 -0.97 23.11 -12.82
N ALA A 300 -1.11 23.13 -11.50
CA ALA A 300 -0.97 21.91 -10.71
C ALA A 300 -2.17 20.99 -11.02
N SER A 301 -1.91 19.76 -11.46
CA SER A 301 -2.98 18.82 -11.80
C SER A 301 -3.83 18.48 -10.57
N HIS A 302 -5.15 18.57 -10.70
CA HIS A 302 -6.11 18.17 -9.66
C HIS A 302 -6.72 16.79 -9.95
N ARG A 303 -6.03 15.97 -10.76
CA ARG A 303 -6.42 14.58 -11.00
C ARG A 303 -6.12 13.66 -9.81
N PHE A 304 -5.18 14.07 -8.96
CA PHE A 304 -4.70 13.32 -7.80
C PHE A 304 -4.40 11.86 -8.15
N ALA A 305 -3.67 11.66 -9.26
CA ALA A 305 -3.42 10.32 -9.79
C ALA A 305 -2.65 9.49 -8.75
N GLY A 306 -3.24 8.35 -8.41
CA GLY A 306 -2.69 7.31 -7.55
C GLY A 306 -3.09 5.94 -8.11
N ALA A 307 -3.05 4.88 -7.31
CA ALA A 307 -3.34 3.53 -7.78
C ALA A 307 -4.86 3.20 -7.68
N HIS A 308 -5.67 3.80 -8.57
CA HIS A 308 -7.14 3.68 -8.54
C HIS A 308 -7.74 3.35 -9.92
N LEU A 309 -7.16 2.39 -10.66
CA LEU A 309 -7.60 2.08 -12.03
C LEU A 309 -9.10 1.75 -12.14
N GLY A 310 -9.66 1.02 -11.17
CA GLY A 310 -11.10 0.69 -11.13
C GLY A 310 -12.04 1.88 -10.89
N LEU A 311 -11.51 3.04 -10.47
CA LEU A 311 -12.29 4.28 -10.31
C LEU A 311 -12.15 5.26 -11.49
N THR A 312 -11.37 4.89 -12.53
CA THR A 312 -11.13 5.79 -13.66
C THR A 312 -12.34 5.83 -14.59
N THR A 313 -12.84 7.03 -14.88
CA THR A 313 -14.05 7.23 -15.70
C THR A 313 -13.83 8.11 -16.93
N SER A 314 -12.58 8.54 -17.14
CA SER A 314 -12.14 9.22 -18.36
C SER A 314 -10.80 8.66 -18.80
N GLN A 315 -10.53 8.69 -20.10
CA GLN A 315 -9.25 8.26 -20.65
C GLN A 315 -8.08 9.08 -20.07
N ALA A 316 -8.25 10.39 -19.92
CA ALA A 316 -7.21 11.25 -19.37
C ALA A 316 -6.86 10.91 -17.91
N GLN A 317 -7.84 10.53 -17.09
CA GLN A 317 -7.58 10.05 -15.73
C GLN A 317 -6.89 8.69 -15.76
N HIS A 318 -7.35 7.78 -16.62
CA HIS A 318 -6.75 6.47 -16.80
C HIS A 318 -5.27 6.56 -17.18
N ASP A 319 -4.94 7.39 -18.16
CA ASP A 319 -3.57 7.63 -18.61
C ASP A 319 -2.72 8.25 -17.51
N ALA A 320 -3.26 9.21 -16.74
CA ALA A 320 -2.56 9.81 -15.61
C ALA A 320 -2.25 8.79 -14.50
N VAL A 321 -3.19 7.86 -14.23
CA VAL A 321 -2.97 6.74 -13.29
C VAL A 321 -1.93 5.76 -13.82
N ARG A 322 -2.00 5.38 -15.11
CA ARG A 322 -1.00 4.49 -15.73
C ARG A 322 0.40 5.11 -15.72
N ALA A 323 0.50 6.40 -16.02
CA ALA A 323 1.77 7.13 -15.94
C ALA A 323 2.29 7.22 -14.49
N ARG A 324 1.41 7.30 -13.49
CA ARG A 324 1.80 7.26 -12.06
C ARG A 324 2.32 5.89 -11.63
N LEU A 325 1.80 4.81 -12.19
CA LEU A 325 2.20 3.44 -11.87
C LEU A 325 3.46 3.00 -12.64
N ALA A 326 3.82 3.69 -13.72
CA ALA A 326 5.02 3.40 -14.48
C ALA A 326 6.28 3.68 -13.65
N ASP A 327 7.29 2.81 -13.79
CA ASP A 327 8.62 2.94 -13.19
C ASP A 327 8.64 3.12 -11.65
N THR A 328 7.53 2.80 -10.96
CA THR A 328 7.48 2.89 -9.49
C THR A 328 8.20 1.73 -8.81
N VAL A 329 8.34 0.60 -9.51
CA VAL A 329 8.88 -0.65 -8.98
C VAL A 329 9.66 -1.41 -10.05
N ARG A 330 10.65 -2.19 -9.62
CA ARG A 330 11.37 -3.17 -10.43
C ARG A 330 11.14 -4.56 -9.84
N ILE A 331 11.01 -5.55 -10.71
CA ILE A 331 11.09 -6.98 -10.36
C ILE A 331 12.25 -7.60 -11.11
N ASP A 332 13.02 -8.50 -10.49
CA ASP A 332 14.16 -9.20 -11.09
C ASP A 332 14.33 -10.61 -10.49
N ILE A 333 15.16 -11.46 -11.12
CA ILE A 333 15.50 -12.82 -10.67
C ILE A 333 17.02 -13.02 -10.75
N PRO A 334 17.81 -12.28 -9.96
CA PRO A 334 19.26 -12.23 -10.12
C PRO A 334 19.98 -13.46 -9.56
N VAL A 335 19.37 -14.13 -8.58
CA VAL A 335 19.99 -15.21 -7.79
C VAL A 335 19.05 -16.41 -7.72
N GLY A 336 19.66 -17.58 -7.61
CA GLY A 336 18.95 -18.83 -7.33
C GLY A 336 19.92 -19.91 -6.87
N THR A 337 19.42 -21.10 -6.56
CA THR A 337 20.25 -22.27 -6.26
C THR A 337 19.90 -23.43 -7.17
N VAL A 338 20.90 -24.26 -7.50
CA VAL A 338 20.72 -25.50 -8.25
C VAL A 338 21.30 -26.63 -7.43
N ASP A 339 20.44 -27.54 -6.97
CA ASP A 339 20.78 -28.61 -6.02
C ASP A 339 21.50 -28.08 -4.76
N GLY A 340 21.00 -26.94 -4.24
CA GLY A 340 21.54 -26.25 -3.08
C GLY A 340 22.83 -25.45 -3.32
N GLN A 341 23.34 -25.40 -4.56
CA GLN A 341 24.52 -24.60 -4.91
C GLN A 341 24.10 -23.24 -5.48
N PRO A 342 24.59 -22.12 -4.94
CA PRO A 342 24.19 -20.78 -5.39
C PRO A 342 24.65 -20.50 -6.83
N ARG A 343 23.81 -19.74 -7.55
CA ARG A 343 24.04 -19.25 -8.91
C ARG A 343 23.87 -17.73 -8.92
N ILE A 344 24.98 -17.03 -9.08
CA ILE A 344 25.08 -15.57 -9.03
C ILE A 344 25.98 -15.11 -10.19
N PRO A 345 25.42 -14.53 -11.28
CA PRO A 345 23.99 -14.42 -11.57
C PRO A 345 23.34 -15.79 -11.87
N LEU A 346 22.01 -15.83 -11.74
CA LEU A 346 21.20 -16.95 -12.23
C LEU A 346 21.15 -17.01 -13.75
N ASP A 347 21.17 -15.85 -14.43
CA ASP A 347 21.13 -15.78 -15.88
C ASP A 347 22.32 -16.49 -16.52
N GLY A 348 22.05 -17.37 -17.49
CA GLY A 348 23.07 -18.21 -18.11
C GLY A 348 23.64 -19.32 -17.20
N ALA A 349 23.05 -19.56 -16.02
CA ALA A 349 23.49 -20.61 -15.12
C ALA A 349 23.28 -22.00 -15.71
N ALA A 350 24.25 -22.89 -15.46
CA ALA A 350 24.13 -24.29 -15.86
C ALA A 350 23.00 -24.97 -15.08
N MET A 351 22.18 -25.73 -15.80
CA MET A 351 21.01 -26.43 -15.27
C MET A 351 20.99 -27.86 -15.78
N ARG A 352 20.43 -28.76 -14.97
CA ARG A 352 20.19 -30.15 -15.36
C ARG A 352 18.75 -30.53 -15.10
N SER A 353 18.27 -31.49 -15.87
CA SER A 353 16.96 -32.09 -15.63
C SER A 353 16.92 -32.79 -14.26
N GLY A 354 15.79 -32.72 -13.56
CA GLY A 354 15.64 -33.28 -12.22
C GLY A 354 16.26 -32.43 -11.10
N ALA A 355 16.91 -31.30 -11.42
CA ALA A 355 17.51 -30.44 -10.41
C ALA A 355 16.47 -29.79 -9.51
N ARG A 356 16.82 -29.62 -8.23
CA ARG A 356 16.08 -28.72 -7.33
C ARG A 356 16.54 -27.29 -7.58
N LEU A 357 15.64 -26.44 -8.05
CA LEU A 357 15.89 -25.06 -8.42
C LEU A 357 15.19 -24.13 -7.44
N THR A 358 15.93 -23.21 -6.82
CA THR A 358 15.34 -22.06 -6.13
C THR A 358 15.52 -20.80 -6.94
N LEU A 359 14.54 -19.90 -6.88
CA LEU A 359 14.49 -18.64 -7.62
C LEU A 359 14.23 -17.52 -6.63
N ASP A 360 15.16 -16.58 -6.53
CA ASP A 360 15.03 -15.40 -5.67
C ASP A 360 14.47 -14.26 -6.52
N VAL A 361 13.16 -14.04 -6.42
CA VAL A 361 12.46 -12.96 -7.10
C VAL A 361 12.56 -11.71 -6.24
N VAL A 362 13.29 -10.72 -6.72
CA VAL A 362 13.53 -9.46 -6.01
C VAL A 362 12.53 -8.42 -6.47
N VAL A 363 11.84 -7.77 -5.54
CA VAL A 363 10.96 -6.62 -5.83
C VAL A 363 11.50 -5.38 -5.13
N ARG A 364 11.74 -4.31 -5.89
CA ARG A 364 12.43 -3.08 -5.48
C ARG A 364 11.52 -1.87 -5.70
N SER A 365 11.29 -1.07 -4.66
CA SER A 365 10.50 0.18 -4.71
C SER A 365 11.34 1.38 -5.17
N LEU A 366 11.09 1.96 -6.35
CA LEU A 366 11.95 3.00 -6.92
C LEU A 366 11.40 4.41 -6.68
N GLY A 367 10.23 4.70 -7.25
CA GLY A 367 9.66 6.05 -7.36
C GLY A 367 8.62 6.41 -6.30
N VAL A 368 8.51 5.63 -5.22
CA VAL A 368 7.45 5.78 -4.22
C VAL A 368 8.03 6.33 -2.93
N GLY A 369 7.61 7.54 -2.55
CA GLY A 369 8.08 8.21 -1.32
C GLY A 369 7.43 7.70 -0.04
N HIS A 370 6.35 6.95 -0.13
CA HIS A 370 5.72 6.26 1.00
C HIS A 370 5.85 4.73 0.80
N ARG A 371 5.10 3.91 1.55
CA ARG A 371 5.13 2.47 1.34
C ARG A 371 4.50 2.07 0.00
N PHE A 372 4.99 1.00 -0.61
CA PHE A 372 4.44 0.41 -1.82
C PHE A 372 3.92 -1.01 -1.56
N PRO A 373 2.68 -1.33 -1.97
CA PRO A 373 1.60 -0.40 -2.25
C PRO A 373 1.21 0.42 -0.99
N GLY A 374 0.74 1.66 -1.16
CA GLY A 374 0.42 2.60 -0.06
C GLY A 374 -1.08 2.70 0.25
N GLY A 375 -1.52 3.71 1.01
CA GLY A 375 -2.93 3.95 1.33
C GLY A 375 -3.54 2.87 2.24
N THR A 376 -4.74 2.37 1.89
CA THR A 376 -5.42 1.23 2.57
C THR A 376 -4.67 -0.08 2.26
N ARG A 377 -3.55 -0.31 2.96
CA ARG A 377 -2.59 -1.41 2.68
C ARG A 377 -3.18 -2.81 2.80
N ASP A 378 -4.26 -2.96 3.55
CA ASP A 378 -5.01 -4.22 3.73
C ASP A 378 -5.91 -4.55 2.53
N LEU A 379 -6.33 -3.52 1.80
CA LEU A 379 -7.13 -3.63 0.57
C LEU A 379 -6.29 -3.64 -0.70
N GLN A 380 -5.00 -3.97 -0.63
CA GLN A 380 -4.12 -4.04 -1.81
C GLN A 380 -4.07 -5.45 -2.38
N ASP A 381 -4.04 -5.55 -3.72
CA ASP A 381 -3.92 -6.83 -4.43
C ASP A 381 -2.88 -6.76 -5.55
N THR A 382 -1.64 -6.47 -5.13
CA THR A 382 -0.44 -6.55 -5.96
C THR A 382 0.26 -7.87 -5.70
N PHE A 383 0.57 -8.63 -6.73
CA PHE A 383 1.06 -10.01 -6.55
C PHE A 383 2.11 -10.41 -7.59
N VAL A 384 2.95 -11.38 -7.22
CA VAL A 384 3.95 -11.98 -8.13
C VAL A 384 3.33 -13.13 -8.90
N GLU A 385 3.48 -13.08 -10.21
CA GLU A 385 3.27 -14.21 -11.12
C GLU A 385 4.64 -14.69 -11.63
N LEU A 386 4.88 -16.00 -11.59
CA LEU A 386 6.11 -16.64 -12.03
C LEU A 386 5.79 -17.76 -13.02
N ARG A 387 6.47 -17.79 -14.17
CA ARG A 387 6.36 -18.85 -15.17
C ARG A 387 7.73 -19.35 -15.59
N LEU A 388 7.89 -20.68 -15.60
CA LEU A 388 8.99 -21.37 -16.26
C LEU A 388 8.47 -22.03 -17.53
N THR A 389 9.08 -21.71 -18.66
CA THR A 389 8.74 -22.30 -19.97
C THR A 389 9.96 -22.91 -20.64
N ASP A 390 9.74 -23.94 -21.46
CA ASP A 390 10.78 -24.53 -22.29
C ASP A 390 11.04 -23.73 -23.57
N ALA A 391 12.06 -24.10 -24.34
CA ALA A 391 12.41 -23.42 -25.59
C ALA A 391 11.35 -23.57 -26.71
N GLN A 392 10.31 -24.39 -26.51
CA GLN A 392 9.16 -24.50 -27.40
C GLN A 392 7.97 -23.67 -26.90
N GLY A 393 8.09 -23.03 -25.74
CA GLY A 393 7.03 -22.24 -25.10
C GLY A 393 6.07 -23.07 -24.24
N HIS A 394 6.35 -24.35 -23.98
CA HIS A 394 5.52 -25.14 -23.08
C HIS A 394 5.81 -24.81 -21.62
N LEU A 395 4.76 -24.76 -20.81
CA LEU A 395 4.87 -24.53 -19.38
C LEU A 395 5.53 -25.72 -18.67
N VAL A 396 6.57 -25.42 -17.90
CA VAL A 396 7.28 -26.37 -17.03
C VAL A 396 6.78 -26.22 -15.59
N ALA A 397 6.68 -24.99 -15.09
CA ALA A 397 6.21 -24.69 -13.74
C ALA A 397 5.64 -23.27 -13.65
N GLU A 398 4.77 -23.02 -12.67
CA GLU A 398 4.17 -21.71 -12.44
C GLU A 398 3.85 -21.45 -10.96
N ALA A 399 3.75 -20.16 -10.61
CA ALA A 399 3.21 -19.66 -9.35
C ALA A 399 2.41 -18.38 -9.59
N GLY A 400 1.33 -18.18 -8.84
CA GLY A 400 0.53 -16.96 -8.86
C GLY A 400 -0.29 -16.73 -10.13
N THR A 401 -0.29 -17.66 -11.08
CA THR A 401 -0.97 -17.54 -12.38
C THR A 401 -2.48 -17.69 -12.29
N GLU A 402 -3.01 -18.25 -11.19
CA GLU A 402 -4.44 -18.40 -10.96
C GLU A 402 -5.02 -17.22 -10.14
N HIS A 403 -4.17 -16.39 -9.52
CA HIS A 403 -4.58 -15.32 -8.61
C HIS A 403 -5.40 -14.21 -9.27
N GLU A 404 -5.10 -13.91 -10.55
CA GLU A 404 -5.88 -12.95 -11.33
C GLU A 404 -7.36 -13.38 -11.42
N ALA A 405 -7.61 -14.68 -11.64
CA ALA A 405 -8.95 -15.23 -11.82
C ALA A 405 -9.66 -15.55 -10.49
N GLY A 406 -8.94 -16.12 -9.51
CA GLY A 406 -9.51 -16.60 -8.23
C GLY A 406 -9.34 -15.64 -7.04
N GLY A 407 -8.20 -14.94 -6.99
CA GLY A 407 -7.81 -14.06 -5.88
C GLY A 407 -7.32 -14.78 -4.62
N ASP A 408 -7.14 -16.10 -4.68
CA ASP A 408 -6.79 -16.97 -3.56
C ASP A 408 -5.73 -18.03 -3.93
N ASP A 409 -4.95 -17.80 -4.99
CA ASP A 409 -3.87 -18.71 -5.39
C ASP A 409 -2.82 -18.80 -4.26
N PRO A 410 -2.63 -19.97 -3.63
CA PRO A 410 -1.76 -20.13 -2.49
C PRO A 410 -0.27 -19.99 -2.83
N SER A 411 0.08 -20.01 -4.13
CA SER A 411 1.44 -19.78 -4.62
C SER A 411 1.72 -18.31 -4.93
N ALA A 412 0.70 -17.45 -4.94
CA ALA A 412 0.86 -16.02 -5.14
C ALA A 412 1.46 -15.34 -3.90
N PHE A 413 2.55 -14.60 -4.08
CA PHE A 413 3.03 -13.69 -3.04
C PHE A 413 2.36 -12.32 -3.22
N VAL A 414 1.43 -11.99 -2.31
CA VAL A 414 0.66 -10.75 -2.34
C VAL A 414 1.27 -9.69 -1.41
N PHE A 415 1.53 -8.51 -1.95
CA PHE A 415 2.02 -7.32 -1.24
C PHE A 415 0.86 -6.57 -0.59
N ARG A 416 0.55 -6.92 0.66
CA ARG A 416 -0.47 -6.28 1.48
C ARG A 416 -0.14 -6.34 2.96
N ALA A 417 -0.75 -5.46 3.73
CA ALA A 417 -0.84 -5.61 5.18
C ALA A 417 -1.99 -6.56 5.54
N VAL A 418 -1.86 -7.27 6.65
CA VAL A 418 -2.93 -8.14 7.18
C VAL A 418 -3.16 -7.78 8.64
N PRO A 419 -4.15 -6.92 8.93
CA PRO A 419 -4.65 -6.76 10.29
C PRO A 419 -5.35 -8.04 10.75
N LEU A 420 -5.25 -8.31 12.05
CA LEU A 420 -5.94 -9.41 12.72
C LEU A 420 -7.02 -8.83 13.64
N ASP A 421 -8.11 -9.58 13.78
CA ASP A 421 -9.21 -9.29 14.69
C ASP A 421 -8.97 -9.81 16.11
N SER A 422 -9.99 -9.72 16.96
CA SER A 422 -9.95 -10.20 18.35
C SER A 422 -9.85 -11.72 18.50
N GLU A 423 -10.16 -12.49 17.46
CA GLU A 423 -9.99 -13.94 17.40
C GLU A 423 -8.61 -14.33 16.84
N GLY A 424 -7.81 -13.35 16.40
CA GLY A 424 -6.53 -13.56 15.74
C GLY A 424 -6.66 -13.99 14.29
N LEU A 425 -7.84 -13.81 13.68
CA LEU A 425 -8.10 -14.13 12.28
C LEU A 425 -7.83 -12.91 11.38
N PRO A 426 -7.38 -13.12 10.12
CA PRO A 426 -7.20 -12.03 9.17
C PRO A 426 -8.50 -11.26 8.90
N GLU A 427 -8.48 -9.95 9.11
CA GLU A 427 -9.59 -9.07 8.72
C GLU A 427 -9.48 -8.75 7.22
N ALA A 428 -10.39 -9.30 6.43
CA ALA A 428 -10.30 -9.33 4.96
C ALA A 428 -11.27 -8.37 4.26
N LEU A 429 -12.22 -7.78 4.99
CA LEU A 429 -13.35 -7.02 4.44
C LEU A 429 -13.23 -5.52 4.72
N HIS A 430 -12.13 -5.11 5.34
CA HIS A 430 -11.85 -3.73 5.73
C HIS A 430 -12.85 -3.20 6.77
N ASP A 431 -13.26 -4.05 7.71
CA ASP A 431 -14.00 -3.63 8.89
C ASP A 431 -13.02 -3.01 9.91
N VAL A 432 -12.67 -1.74 9.69
CA VAL A 432 -11.62 -1.01 10.44
C VAL A 432 -11.81 -0.97 11.97
N HIS A 433 -13.03 -1.21 12.45
CA HIS A 433 -13.33 -1.28 13.88
C HIS A 433 -12.87 -2.59 14.53
N ASP A 434 -12.60 -3.62 13.72
CA ASP A 434 -12.11 -4.92 14.17
C ASP A 434 -10.58 -5.04 14.06
N PHE A 435 -9.90 -4.01 13.53
CA PHE A 435 -8.43 -3.99 13.47
C PHE A 435 -7.85 -3.95 14.88
N LEU A 436 -7.20 -5.04 15.31
CA LEU A 436 -6.63 -5.18 16.64
C LEU A 436 -5.10 -5.11 16.62
N VAL A 437 -4.47 -5.91 15.78
CA VAL A 437 -3.00 -6.02 15.70
C VAL A 437 -2.56 -6.35 14.27
N GLY A 438 -1.34 -5.97 13.91
CA GLY A 438 -0.76 -6.36 12.63
C GLY A 438 -0.30 -7.81 12.69
N GLY A 439 -0.82 -8.67 11.82
CA GLY A 439 -0.29 -10.03 11.63
C GLY A 439 1.01 -10.00 10.83
N PHE A 440 0.97 -9.38 9.66
CA PHE A 440 2.16 -9.08 8.86
C PHE A 440 1.92 -7.89 7.94
N ASP A 441 3.01 -7.25 7.52
CA ASP A 441 3.00 -6.19 6.52
C ASP A 441 4.05 -6.50 5.45
N ARG A 442 3.58 -6.91 4.27
CA ARG A 442 4.43 -7.23 3.11
C ARG A 442 4.63 -6.03 2.17
N THR A 443 4.18 -4.84 2.56
CA THR A 443 4.44 -3.62 1.78
C THR A 443 5.88 -3.16 1.95
N LEU A 444 6.45 -2.62 0.88
CA LEU A 444 7.83 -2.14 0.84
C LEU A 444 7.93 -0.70 1.32
N PRO A 445 8.86 -0.36 2.22
CA PRO A 445 9.24 1.03 2.44
C PRO A 445 9.73 1.72 1.16
N SER A 446 9.76 3.05 1.18
CA SER A 446 10.35 3.84 0.11
C SER A 446 11.80 3.42 -0.11
N ARG A 447 12.18 3.19 -1.36
CA ARG A 447 13.56 2.81 -1.72
C ARG A 447 14.06 1.51 -1.08
N ASP A 448 13.16 0.62 -0.70
CA ASP A 448 13.51 -0.70 -0.17
C ASP A 448 13.35 -1.83 -1.20
N ALA A 449 13.81 -3.04 -0.86
CA ALA A 449 13.63 -4.28 -1.60
C ALA A 449 13.10 -5.41 -0.71
N THR A 450 12.52 -6.44 -1.32
CA THR A 450 12.26 -7.73 -0.67
C THR A 450 12.61 -8.88 -1.62
N VAL A 451 12.92 -10.04 -1.06
CA VAL A 451 13.18 -11.27 -1.82
C VAL A 451 12.06 -12.29 -1.57
N VAL A 452 11.37 -12.67 -2.64
CA VAL A 452 10.40 -13.75 -2.64
C VAL A 452 11.05 -15.01 -3.22
N ARG A 453 11.27 -16.02 -2.38
CA ARG A 453 11.93 -17.27 -2.78
C ARG A 453 10.92 -18.33 -3.19
N TYR A 454 11.09 -18.84 -4.40
CA TYR A 454 10.32 -19.97 -4.95
C TYR A 454 11.20 -21.20 -5.11
N GLU A 455 10.66 -22.40 -4.90
CA GLU A 455 11.37 -23.66 -5.14
C GLU A 455 10.57 -24.59 -6.08
N VAL A 456 11.28 -25.16 -7.06
CA VAL A 456 10.74 -26.15 -7.99
C VAL A 456 11.74 -27.28 -8.22
N THR A 457 11.25 -28.52 -8.27
CA THR A 457 12.04 -29.65 -8.80
C THR A 457 11.74 -29.79 -10.29
N LEU A 458 12.75 -29.58 -11.14
CA LEU A 458 12.57 -29.63 -12.59
C LEU A 458 12.18 -31.05 -13.03
N PRO A 459 11.23 -31.21 -13.96
CA PRO A 459 10.86 -32.52 -14.47
C PRO A 459 12.00 -33.13 -15.32
N ARG A 460 11.75 -34.35 -15.82
CA ARG A 460 12.61 -34.94 -16.85
C ARG A 460 12.46 -34.19 -18.17
N LEU A 461 13.48 -33.43 -18.55
CA LEU A 461 13.50 -32.54 -19.71
C LEU A 461 14.38 -33.14 -20.81
N THR A 462 13.91 -33.04 -22.05
CA THR A 462 14.69 -33.45 -23.23
C THR A 462 15.73 -32.38 -23.58
N ARG A 463 16.64 -32.68 -24.51
CA ARG A 463 17.59 -31.69 -25.02
C ARG A 463 16.90 -30.51 -25.73
N ALA A 464 15.77 -30.74 -26.38
CA ALA A 464 15.04 -29.71 -27.11
C ALA A 464 14.40 -28.68 -26.17
N ALA A 465 14.10 -29.04 -24.93
CA ALA A 465 13.45 -28.15 -23.96
C ALA A 465 14.32 -26.95 -23.53
N TRP A 466 15.61 -26.93 -23.84
CA TRP A 466 16.55 -25.90 -23.39
C TRP A 466 16.80 -24.81 -24.44
N PRO A 467 17.13 -23.57 -24.01
CA PRO A 467 17.16 -23.09 -22.63
C PRO A 467 15.76 -22.94 -22.03
N LEU A 468 15.66 -23.04 -20.70
CA LEU A 468 14.42 -22.66 -20.01
C LEU A 468 14.36 -21.14 -19.86
N GLN A 469 13.18 -20.58 -20.04
CA GLN A 469 12.86 -19.19 -19.77
C GLN A 469 12.15 -19.10 -18.43
N VAL A 470 12.65 -18.24 -17.54
CA VAL A 470 12.02 -17.86 -16.27
C VAL A 470 11.49 -16.44 -16.43
N GLU A 471 10.19 -16.25 -16.25
CA GLU A 471 9.55 -14.93 -16.29
C GLU A 471 8.83 -14.64 -14.98
N ALA A 472 9.17 -13.53 -14.34
CA ALA A 472 8.44 -12.98 -13.19
C ALA A 472 7.72 -11.69 -13.60
N ARG A 473 6.48 -11.51 -13.15
CA ARG A 473 5.70 -10.29 -13.34
C ARG A 473 5.13 -9.84 -12.01
N LEU A 474 5.16 -8.54 -11.76
CA LEU A 474 4.43 -7.92 -10.67
C LEU A 474 3.10 -7.41 -11.23
N ARG A 475 2.03 -8.14 -10.94
CA ARG A 475 0.67 -7.83 -11.38
C ARG A 475 -0.03 -6.95 -10.35
N TYR A 476 -0.90 -6.05 -10.81
CA TYR A 476 -1.61 -5.10 -9.95
C TYR A 476 -3.09 -5.01 -10.31
N ARG A 477 -3.94 -5.20 -9.30
CA ARG A 477 -5.27 -4.59 -9.22
C ARG A 477 -5.42 -3.89 -7.87
N ARG A 478 -6.39 -2.98 -7.76
CA ARG A 478 -6.56 -2.22 -6.53
C ARG A 478 -7.09 -3.12 -5.42
N HIS A 479 -8.29 -3.70 -5.56
CA HIS A 479 -8.95 -4.39 -4.47
C HIS A 479 -8.86 -5.92 -4.59
N PRO A 480 -8.78 -6.64 -3.45
CA PRO A 480 -9.03 -8.07 -3.41
C PRO A 480 -10.42 -8.43 -3.95
N MET A 481 -10.54 -9.60 -4.56
CA MET A 481 -11.82 -10.07 -5.11
C MET A 481 -12.89 -10.26 -4.03
N ALA A 482 -12.49 -10.64 -2.80
CA ALA A 482 -13.40 -10.76 -1.67
C ALA A 482 -14.09 -9.43 -1.35
N PHE A 483 -13.32 -8.34 -1.27
CA PHE A 483 -13.87 -7.00 -1.04
C PHE A 483 -14.68 -6.49 -2.23
N SER A 484 -14.20 -6.70 -3.47
CA SER A 484 -14.94 -6.33 -4.69
C SER A 484 -16.32 -6.97 -4.77
N ARG A 485 -16.45 -8.22 -4.29
CA ARG A 485 -17.73 -8.95 -4.23
C ARG A 485 -18.73 -8.26 -3.31
N ILE A 486 -18.28 -7.79 -2.15
CA ILE A 486 -19.12 -7.04 -1.19
C ILE A 486 -19.58 -5.73 -1.82
N ALA A 487 -18.68 -5.00 -2.49
CA ALA A 487 -19.05 -3.79 -3.21
C ALA A 487 -20.08 -4.05 -4.33
N CYS A 488 -19.90 -5.14 -5.08
CA CYS A 488 -20.87 -5.60 -6.08
C CYS A 488 -22.23 -5.93 -5.46
N GLU A 489 -22.27 -6.73 -4.40
CA GLU A 489 -23.51 -7.08 -3.70
C GLU A 489 -24.24 -5.84 -3.17
N ALA A 490 -23.51 -4.92 -2.53
CA ALA A 490 -24.06 -3.66 -2.04
C ALA A 490 -24.65 -2.81 -3.18
N SER A 491 -23.99 -2.76 -4.35
CA SER A 491 -24.46 -2.01 -5.51
C SER A 491 -25.75 -2.55 -6.16
N ARG A 492 -26.02 -3.85 -5.99
CA ARG A 492 -27.24 -4.49 -6.53
C ARG A 492 -28.47 -4.27 -5.65
N ARG A 493 -28.33 -3.69 -4.47
CA ARG A 493 -29.45 -3.32 -3.59
C ARG A 493 -30.19 -2.09 -4.15
N ALA A 494 -31.42 -1.84 -3.66
CA ALA A 494 -32.24 -0.75 -4.19
C ALA A 494 -31.66 0.64 -3.86
N ASP A 495 -31.19 0.82 -2.64
CA ASP A 495 -30.40 1.97 -2.18
C ASP A 495 -29.07 2.08 -2.94
N GLY A 496 -28.37 0.97 -3.13
CA GLY A 496 -27.13 0.93 -3.92
C GLY A 496 -27.30 1.49 -5.35
N ARG A 497 -28.40 1.12 -6.02
CA ARG A 497 -28.78 1.69 -7.34
C ARG A 497 -29.17 3.16 -7.27
N ALA A 498 -29.80 3.62 -6.20
CA ALA A 498 -30.19 5.02 -6.04
C ALA A 498 -28.96 5.94 -5.96
N PHE A 499 -27.96 5.56 -5.17
CA PHE A 499 -26.68 6.28 -5.10
C PHE A 499 -25.89 6.20 -6.42
N ALA A 500 -25.89 5.05 -7.10
CA ALA A 500 -25.23 4.92 -8.40
C ALA A 500 -25.84 5.86 -9.45
N ALA A 501 -27.14 6.15 -9.35
CA ALA A 501 -27.85 7.07 -10.25
C ALA A 501 -27.50 8.55 -10.02
N LEU A 502 -26.76 8.89 -8.95
CA LEU A 502 -26.28 10.26 -8.71
C LEU A 502 -25.25 10.72 -9.75
N ARG A 503 -24.64 9.78 -10.47
CA ARG A 503 -23.63 10.07 -11.50
C ARG A 503 -23.92 9.29 -12.78
N SER A 504 -23.89 9.97 -13.92
CA SER A 504 -24.01 9.33 -15.23
C SER A 504 -22.76 8.55 -15.64
N ASP A 505 -21.61 8.90 -15.07
CA ASP A 505 -20.31 8.29 -15.28
C ASP A 505 -19.94 7.38 -14.08
N GLY A 506 -20.92 6.68 -13.50
CA GLY A 506 -20.75 5.82 -12.33
C GLY A 506 -19.78 4.66 -12.56
N VAL A 507 -19.16 4.19 -11.48
CA VAL A 507 -18.30 2.98 -11.48
C VAL A 507 -19.17 1.77 -11.15
N ASP A 508 -19.05 0.69 -11.91
CA ASP A 508 -19.70 -0.58 -11.61
C ASP A 508 -18.72 -1.50 -10.84
N PRO A 509 -18.92 -1.71 -9.52
CA PRO A 509 -18.05 -2.58 -8.73
C PRO A 509 -18.23 -4.08 -9.05
N CYS A 510 -19.25 -4.46 -9.84
CA CYS A 510 -19.43 -5.83 -10.31
C CYS A 510 -18.58 -6.15 -11.54
N THR A 511 -18.06 -5.14 -12.22
CA THR A 511 -17.10 -5.34 -13.32
C THR A 511 -15.73 -5.61 -12.71
N PRO A 512 -15.04 -6.72 -13.06
CA PRO A 512 -13.70 -7.01 -12.55
C PRO A 512 -12.75 -5.84 -12.82
N GLU A 513 -12.01 -5.41 -11.78
CA GLU A 513 -11.00 -4.38 -11.94
C GLU A 513 -9.90 -4.85 -12.91
N PRO A 514 -9.39 -3.98 -13.79
CA PRO A 514 -8.33 -4.35 -14.72
C PRO A 514 -7.06 -4.72 -13.95
N VAL A 515 -6.46 -5.87 -14.30
CA VAL A 515 -5.12 -6.24 -13.84
C VAL A 515 -4.09 -5.71 -14.82
N VAL A 516 -3.08 -5.00 -14.31
CA VAL A 516 -1.98 -4.46 -15.12
C VAL A 516 -0.62 -4.98 -14.66
N ASP A 517 0.32 -5.08 -15.59
CA ASP A 517 1.71 -5.38 -15.28
C ASP A 517 2.41 -4.10 -14.82
N LEU A 518 2.91 -4.07 -13.58
CA LEU A 518 3.72 -2.97 -13.07
C LEU A 518 5.19 -3.11 -13.47
N ALA A 519 5.69 -4.34 -13.43
CA ALA A 519 7.06 -4.66 -13.79
C ALA A 519 7.15 -6.13 -14.25
N HIS A 520 8.17 -6.45 -15.02
CA HIS A 520 8.52 -7.82 -15.39
C HIS A 520 10.03 -8.03 -15.42
N ALA A 521 10.46 -9.28 -15.31
CA ALA A 521 11.82 -9.71 -15.61
C ALA A 521 11.81 -11.07 -16.28
N ARG A 522 12.72 -11.25 -17.22
CA ARG A 522 12.94 -12.52 -17.91
C ARG A 522 14.41 -12.88 -17.87
N VAL A 523 14.72 -14.10 -17.43
CA VAL A 523 16.09 -14.67 -17.45
C VAL A 523 16.07 -16.05 -18.10
N TYR A 524 17.21 -16.51 -18.59
CA TYR A 524 17.35 -17.81 -19.24
C TYR A 524 18.33 -18.70 -18.48
N VAL A 525 18.01 -19.99 -18.37
CA VAL A 525 18.86 -20.96 -17.64
C VAL A 525 19.05 -22.25 -18.44
N GLY A 526 20.19 -22.91 -18.19
CA GLY A 526 20.57 -24.16 -18.84
C GLY A 526 21.25 -24.01 -20.21
N PRO A 527 21.41 -25.11 -20.96
CA PRO A 527 22.06 -25.11 -22.26
C PRO A 527 21.46 -24.07 -23.23
N GLY A 528 22.32 -23.26 -23.86
CA GLY A 528 21.92 -22.19 -24.79
C GLY A 528 21.47 -20.88 -24.13
N ALA A 529 21.40 -20.81 -22.80
CA ALA A 529 20.92 -19.60 -22.11
C ALA A 529 21.83 -18.38 -22.30
N ARG A 530 23.15 -18.58 -22.35
CA ARG A 530 24.13 -17.49 -22.54
C ARG A 530 24.05 -16.78 -23.91
N GLU A 531 23.27 -17.33 -24.85
CA GLU A 531 23.01 -16.74 -26.16
C GLU A 531 21.77 -15.83 -26.16
N ARG A 532 21.06 -15.75 -25.03
CA ARG A 532 19.87 -14.92 -24.83
C ARG A 532 20.18 -13.83 -23.83
N ALA A 533 19.62 -12.65 -24.06
CA ALA A 533 19.70 -11.54 -23.11
C ALA A 533 18.46 -11.53 -22.21
N GLY A 534 18.63 -11.20 -20.93
CA GLY A 534 17.51 -10.93 -20.04
C GLY A 534 16.69 -9.69 -20.46
N GLU A 535 15.43 -9.65 -20.04
CA GLU A 535 14.50 -8.54 -20.33
C GLU A 535 13.92 -7.96 -19.04
N GLY A 536 13.39 -6.74 -19.12
CA GLY A 536 12.79 -6.04 -17.99
C GLY A 536 13.83 -5.73 -16.91
N GLY A 537 13.52 -6.01 -15.65
CA GLY A 537 14.46 -5.81 -14.53
C GLY A 537 15.78 -6.57 -14.69
N ALA A 538 15.78 -7.70 -15.43
CA ALA A 538 16.98 -8.48 -15.70
C ALA A 538 17.98 -7.80 -16.65
N SER A 539 17.56 -6.73 -17.35
CA SER A 539 18.45 -5.93 -18.20
C SER A 539 19.24 -4.86 -17.43
N ALA A 540 18.94 -4.65 -16.15
CA ALA A 540 19.68 -3.71 -15.31
C ALA A 540 21.15 -4.16 -15.12
N PRO A 541 22.09 -3.24 -14.81
CA PRO A 541 23.46 -3.61 -14.51
C PRO A 541 23.55 -4.65 -13.40
N LEU A 542 24.40 -5.67 -13.56
CA LEU A 542 24.50 -6.79 -12.62
C LEU A 542 24.81 -6.32 -11.19
N ALA A 543 25.66 -5.31 -11.01
CA ALA A 543 25.96 -4.75 -9.70
C ALA A 543 24.70 -4.22 -8.99
N GLN A 544 23.83 -3.52 -9.71
CA GLN A 544 22.55 -3.01 -9.18
C GLN A 544 21.60 -4.16 -8.83
N ARG A 545 21.47 -5.14 -9.73
CA ARG A 545 20.62 -6.32 -9.53
C ARG A 545 20.99 -7.10 -8.26
N LEU A 546 22.30 -7.27 -8.03
CA LEU A 546 22.81 -7.95 -6.84
C LEU A 546 22.75 -7.09 -5.58
N HIS A 547 22.87 -5.77 -5.71
CA HIS A 547 22.63 -4.84 -4.61
C HIS A 547 21.18 -4.91 -4.12
N ASP A 548 20.19 -4.89 -5.03
CA ASP A 548 18.77 -5.03 -4.66
C ASP A 548 18.50 -6.35 -3.93
N HIS A 549 19.11 -7.45 -4.41
CA HIS A 549 18.99 -8.75 -3.78
C HIS A 549 19.59 -8.74 -2.36
N ALA A 550 20.78 -8.15 -2.19
CA ALA A 550 21.41 -7.99 -0.89
C ALA A 550 20.55 -7.14 0.05
N LEU A 551 20.03 -6.00 -0.42
CA LEU A 551 19.14 -5.11 0.32
C LEU A 551 17.91 -5.86 0.83
N GLY A 552 17.25 -6.61 -0.06
CA GLY A 552 16.04 -7.37 0.29
C GLY A 552 16.28 -8.49 1.31
N LEU A 553 17.50 -9.03 1.40
CA LEU A 553 17.87 -10.03 2.41
C LEU A 553 18.34 -9.41 3.74
N SER A 554 18.74 -8.13 3.75
CA SER A 554 19.23 -7.45 4.95
C SER A 554 18.11 -6.99 5.90
N HIS A 555 16.86 -6.87 5.41
CA HIS A 555 15.74 -6.26 6.14
C HIS A 555 14.80 -7.28 6.79
N GLU A 556 14.90 -8.56 6.45
CA GLU A 556 14.12 -9.62 7.09
C GLU A 556 14.46 -9.69 8.59
N LEU A 557 13.46 -9.98 9.43
CA LEU A 557 13.50 -9.95 10.92
C LEU A 557 14.60 -10.80 11.59
N GLN A 558 15.41 -11.49 10.80
CA GLN A 558 16.59 -12.25 11.16
C GLN A 558 17.62 -11.98 10.07
N GLU A 559 18.71 -11.28 10.38
CA GLU A 559 19.72 -10.95 9.38
C GLU A 559 20.24 -12.23 8.70
N HIS A 560 19.96 -12.41 7.40
CA HIS A 560 20.51 -13.51 6.60
C HIS A 560 21.94 -13.19 6.13
N LEU A 561 22.81 -12.75 7.05
CA LEU A 561 24.14 -12.19 6.71
C LEU A 561 24.99 -13.12 5.82
N ASP A 562 24.89 -14.42 6.04
CA ASP A 562 25.60 -15.43 5.24
C ASP A 562 25.05 -15.56 3.81
N ASP A 563 23.75 -15.33 3.60
CA ASP A 563 23.12 -15.30 2.26
C ASP A 563 23.34 -13.95 1.55
N VAL A 564 23.46 -12.86 2.32
CA VAL A 564 23.73 -11.50 1.82
C VAL A 564 25.13 -11.39 1.25
N ARG A 565 26.14 -11.89 1.99
CA ARG A 565 27.57 -11.67 1.68
C ARG A 565 27.96 -12.04 0.24
N PRO A 566 27.59 -13.22 -0.31
CA PRO A 566 27.92 -13.58 -1.69
C PRO A 566 27.39 -12.58 -2.72
N SER A 567 26.22 -12.00 -2.47
CA SER A 567 25.59 -11.01 -3.36
C SER A 567 26.33 -9.68 -3.32
N VAL A 568 26.70 -9.21 -2.11
CA VAL A 568 27.47 -7.97 -1.94
C VAL A 568 28.84 -8.08 -2.61
N GLU A 569 29.58 -9.16 -2.34
CA GLU A 569 30.90 -9.37 -2.96
C GLU A 569 30.82 -9.47 -4.49
N ALA A 570 29.77 -10.11 -5.02
CA ALA A 570 29.55 -10.20 -6.45
C ALA A 570 29.14 -8.84 -7.06
N ALA A 571 28.38 -8.02 -6.34
CA ALA A 571 28.04 -6.67 -6.76
C ALA A 571 29.29 -5.77 -6.85
N LEU A 572 30.18 -5.81 -5.85
CA LEU A 572 31.44 -5.06 -5.83
C LEU A 572 32.35 -5.45 -6.99
N ARG A 573 32.53 -6.74 -7.24
CA ARG A 573 33.29 -7.24 -8.41
C ARG A 573 32.68 -6.78 -9.73
N ALA A 574 31.35 -6.81 -9.86
CA ALA A 574 30.66 -6.36 -11.06
C ALA A 574 30.76 -4.84 -11.27
N ALA A 575 30.94 -4.06 -10.20
CA ALA A 575 31.18 -2.62 -10.24
C ALA A 575 32.65 -2.24 -10.52
N GLY A 576 33.57 -3.21 -10.54
CA GLY A 576 35.01 -2.96 -10.71
C GLY A 576 35.69 -2.40 -9.47
N ALA A 577 35.14 -2.63 -8.28
CA ALA A 577 35.82 -2.36 -7.02
C ALA A 577 36.73 -3.56 -6.69
N ASP A 578 38.05 -3.33 -6.64
CA ASP A 578 39.06 -4.32 -6.25
C ASP A 578 39.17 -4.51 -4.73
#